data_AF-A0A529M7N0-F1
#
_entry.id   AF-A0A529M7N0-F1
#
_cell.length_a   1.000
_cell.length_b   1.000
_cell.length_c   1.000
_cell.angle_alpha   90.00
_cell.angle_beta   90.00
_cell.angle_gamma   90.00
#
_symmetry.space_group_name_H-M   'P 1'
#
loop_
_entity.id
_entity.type
_entity.pdbx_description
1 polymer ?
#
loop_
_entity_poly.entity_id
_entity_poly.type
_entity_poly.pdbx_seq_one_letter_code
_entity_poly.pdbx_strand_id
1 'polypeptide(L)'
;MQRKRPTIADVARTAGVSIGTVSNFINGTASLKEGTRDRIEKAVAALTYRPSSFARSLPGRAPRRPKNLDHLPRLLVAGRVSVDFLCRVDVLPHRDDRITASHIDKALGGPAANLAVAAAGIGAPYALDVELATAVGQDPESDWALGALSKLGVHALPIRNTPNNRLSQAIVIIERNGSRTIISEPFELGEVDLTANLDIQPEQRPACLHIEGFHYETMTASIARFHQAGWKARPRTLGHRHHPGPQSPV
;
A
#
# COMPACT_ATOMS: atom_id res chain seq x y z
N MET A 1 13.26 2.53 -17.65
CA MET A 1 12.42 1.44 -18.20
C MET A 1 11.75 0.70 -17.05
N GLN A 2 10.43 0.80 -16.87
CA GLN A 2 9.70 0.04 -15.85
C GLN A 2 9.71 -1.45 -16.23
N ARG A 3 10.39 -2.30 -15.44
CA ARG A 3 10.31 -3.77 -15.60
C ARG A 3 8.95 -4.24 -15.12
N LYS A 4 8.08 -4.58 -16.07
CA LYS A 4 6.73 -5.11 -15.81
C LYS A 4 6.85 -6.44 -15.03
N ARG A 5 6.08 -6.59 -13.95
CA ARG A 5 6.06 -7.81 -13.12
C ARG A 5 5.78 -9.03 -14.01
N PRO A 6 6.60 -10.09 -13.96
CA PRO A 6 6.33 -11.33 -14.69
C PRO A 6 4.95 -11.87 -14.32
N THR A 7 4.16 -12.16 -15.33
CA THR A 7 2.78 -12.66 -15.17
C THR A 7 2.76 -14.17 -15.25
N ILE A 8 1.62 -14.79 -14.87
CA ILE A 8 1.43 -16.23 -15.08
C ILE A 8 1.53 -16.62 -16.56
N ALA A 9 1.21 -15.69 -17.47
CA ALA A 9 1.37 -15.88 -18.91
C ALA A 9 2.85 -15.89 -19.34
N ASP A 10 3.69 -15.10 -18.67
CA ASP A 10 5.14 -15.12 -18.92
C ASP A 10 5.75 -16.43 -18.42
N VAL A 11 5.32 -16.93 -17.25
CA VAL A 11 5.72 -18.27 -16.76
C VAL A 11 5.30 -19.36 -17.73
N ALA A 12 4.05 -19.32 -18.22
CA ALA A 12 3.53 -20.28 -19.19
C ALA A 12 4.34 -20.28 -20.49
N ARG A 13 4.68 -19.08 -21.00
CA ARG A 13 5.52 -18.90 -22.19
C ARG A 13 6.92 -19.47 -21.98
N THR A 14 7.58 -19.13 -20.87
CA THR A 14 8.94 -19.59 -20.56
C THR A 14 9.01 -21.09 -20.29
N ALA A 15 8.00 -21.67 -19.65
CA ALA A 15 7.92 -23.11 -19.40
C ALA A 15 7.47 -23.91 -20.63
N GLY A 16 6.93 -23.25 -21.67
CA GLY A 16 6.38 -23.91 -22.85
C GLY A 16 5.14 -24.74 -22.54
N VAL A 17 4.21 -24.19 -21.74
CA VAL A 17 2.96 -24.84 -21.33
C VAL A 17 1.78 -23.86 -21.39
N SER A 18 0.55 -24.34 -21.21
CA SER A 18 -0.63 -23.46 -21.14
C SER A 18 -0.69 -22.70 -19.81
N ILE A 19 -1.36 -21.53 -19.80
CA ILE A 19 -1.65 -20.78 -18.57
C ILE A 19 -2.43 -21.66 -17.57
N GLY A 20 -3.38 -22.47 -18.05
CA GLY A 20 -4.12 -23.42 -17.23
C GLY A 20 -3.23 -24.46 -16.55
N THR A 21 -2.19 -24.94 -17.24
CA THR A 21 -1.22 -25.88 -16.67
C THR A 21 -0.40 -25.24 -15.55
N VAL A 22 0.04 -24.00 -15.72
CA VAL A 22 0.73 -23.24 -14.66
C VAL A 22 -0.21 -22.93 -13.50
N SER A 23 -1.46 -22.59 -13.79
CA SER A 23 -2.49 -22.36 -12.76
C SER A 23 -2.71 -23.62 -11.92
N ASN A 24 -2.89 -24.78 -12.56
CA ASN A 24 -3.06 -26.05 -11.86
C ASN A 24 -1.82 -26.47 -11.05
N PHE A 25 -0.62 -26.16 -11.56
CA PHE A 25 0.63 -26.36 -10.81
C PHE A 25 0.66 -25.51 -9.53
N ILE A 26 0.38 -24.21 -9.65
CA ILE A 26 0.40 -23.26 -8.53
C ILE A 26 -0.70 -23.59 -7.50
N ASN A 27 -1.88 -24.01 -7.97
CA ASN A 27 -3.01 -24.33 -7.11
C ASN A 27 -2.95 -25.76 -6.53
N GLY A 28 -2.00 -26.60 -6.95
CA GLY A 28 -1.89 -27.99 -6.51
C GLY A 28 -3.08 -28.88 -6.92
N THR A 29 -3.90 -28.44 -7.88
CA THR A 29 -5.17 -29.08 -8.24
C THR A 29 -5.05 -30.16 -9.31
N ALA A 30 -3.91 -30.27 -10.00
CA ALA A 30 -3.68 -31.32 -10.99
C ALA A 30 -2.36 -32.06 -10.77
N SER A 31 -2.39 -33.38 -10.96
CA SER A 31 -1.18 -34.20 -11.04
C SER A 31 -0.51 -33.96 -12.39
N LEU A 32 0.63 -33.26 -12.36
CA LEU A 32 1.43 -32.97 -13.54
C LEU A 32 2.58 -33.98 -13.64
N LYS A 33 2.93 -34.37 -14.88
CA LYS A 33 4.13 -35.17 -15.16
C LYS A 33 5.37 -34.42 -14.62
N GLU A 34 6.33 -35.14 -14.05
CA GLU A 34 7.56 -34.57 -13.47
C GLU A 34 8.28 -33.61 -14.43
N GLY A 35 8.49 -34.01 -15.69
CA GLY A 35 9.13 -33.13 -16.68
C GLY A 35 8.35 -31.84 -17.02
N THR A 36 7.05 -31.79 -16.76
CA THR A 36 6.26 -30.55 -16.88
C THR A 36 6.36 -29.71 -15.61
N ARG A 37 6.39 -30.34 -14.43
CA ARG A 37 6.64 -29.68 -13.15
C ARG A 37 8.00 -28.97 -13.16
N ASP A 38 9.06 -29.67 -13.54
CA ASP A 38 10.43 -29.13 -13.57
C ASP A 38 10.57 -27.91 -14.49
N ARG A 39 9.91 -27.93 -15.65
CA ARG A 39 9.91 -26.78 -16.58
C ARG A 39 9.21 -25.57 -15.97
N ILE A 40 8.10 -25.79 -15.26
CA ILE A 40 7.38 -24.70 -14.58
C ILE A 40 8.21 -24.17 -13.41
N GLU A 41 8.82 -25.03 -12.60
CA GLU A 41 9.68 -24.60 -11.48
C GLU A 41 10.89 -23.79 -11.96
N LYS A 42 11.57 -24.24 -13.01
CA LYS A 42 12.68 -23.49 -13.64
C LYS A 42 12.22 -22.14 -14.18
N ALA A 43 11.07 -22.08 -14.84
CA ALA A 43 10.51 -20.82 -15.33
C ALA A 43 10.12 -19.86 -14.20
N VAL A 44 9.53 -20.38 -13.12
CA VAL A 44 9.18 -19.60 -11.93
C VAL A 44 10.44 -19.02 -11.27
N ALA A 45 11.47 -19.84 -11.09
CA ALA A 45 12.75 -19.40 -10.52
C ALA A 45 13.46 -18.37 -11.42
N ALA A 46 13.56 -18.63 -12.73
CA ALA A 46 14.21 -17.74 -13.69
C ALA A 46 13.53 -16.38 -13.79
N LEU A 47 12.19 -16.35 -13.70
CA LEU A 47 11.42 -15.12 -13.73
C LEU A 47 11.28 -14.46 -12.36
N THR A 48 11.76 -15.09 -11.27
CA THR A 48 11.45 -14.67 -9.89
C THR A 48 9.94 -14.48 -9.71
N TYR A 49 9.15 -15.34 -10.37
CA TYR A 49 7.70 -15.21 -10.36
C TYR A 49 7.17 -15.60 -8.98
N ARG A 50 6.40 -14.70 -8.37
CA ARG A 50 5.70 -14.96 -7.11
C ARG A 50 4.20 -14.80 -7.34
N PRO A 51 3.39 -15.85 -7.13
CA PRO A 51 1.95 -15.77 -7.30
C PRO A 51 1.39 -14.74 -6.31
N SER A 52 0.83 -13.64 -6.80
CA SER A 52 0.19 -12.68 -5.88
C SER A 52 -1.09 -13.28 -5.31
N SER A 53 -1.24 -13.21 -3.99
CA SER A 53 -2.49 -13.60 -3.32
C SER A 53 -3.63 -12.63 -3.67
N PHE A 54 -3.28 -11.37 -4.00
CA PHE A 54 -4.22 -10.36 -4.45
C PHE A 54 -4.72 -10.56 -5.89
N ALA A 55 -3.90 -11.06 -6.82
CA ALA A 55 -4.38 -11.46 -8.15
C ALA A 55 -5.16 -12.79 -8.12
N ARG A 56 -5.07 -13.56 -7.01
CA ARG A 56 -5.88 -14.77 -6.81
C ARG A 56 -7.31 -14.47 -6.38
N SER A 57 -7.56 -13.32 -5.73
CA SER A 57 -8.90 -12.88 -5.35
C SER A 57 -9.65 -12.08 -6.43
N LEU A 58 -9.03 -11.82 -7.58
CA LEU A 58 -9.61 -11.06 -8.69
C LEU A 58 -9.53 -11.84 -10.00
N PRO A 59 -10.65 -12.00 -10.75
CA PRO A 59 -10.57 -12.36 -12.15
C PRO A 59 -9.89 -11.20 -12.89
N GLY A 60 -8.58 -11.35 -13.11
CA GLY A 60 -7.75 -10.53 -14.01
C GLY A 60 -7.92 -9.01 -13.91
N ARG A 61 -7.13 -8.37 -13.02
CA ARG A 61 -6.73 -6.94 -12.92
C ARG A 61 -6.85 -6.46 -11.46
N ALA A 62 -6.07 -5.43 -11.09
CA ALA A 62 -6.23 -4.70 -9.82
C ALA A 62 -7.73 -4.40 -9.56
N PRO A 63 -8.20 -4.38 -8.29
CA PRO A 63 -9.61 -4.18 -7.96
C PRO A 63 -10.12 -2.97 -8.70
N ARG A 64 -11.06 -3.21 -9.61
CA ARG A 64 -11.67 -2.14 -10.37
C ARG A 64 -12.44 -1.28 -9.39
N ARG A 65 -12.26 0.04 -9.49
CA ARG A 65 -13.09 1.02 -8.81
C ARG A 65 -14.56 0.66 -9.06
N PRO A 66 -15.40 0.61 -8.00
CA PRO A 66 -16.82 0.34 -8.18
C PRO A 66 -17.42 1.35 -9.15
N LYS A 67 -18.14 0.89 -10.18
CA LYS A 67 -18.64 1.74 -11.26
C LYS A 67 -19.75 2.73 -10.84
N ASN A 68 -20.29 2.60 -9.64
CA ASN A 68 -21.46 3.38 -9.19
C ASN A 68 -21.10 4.46 -8.14
N LEU A 69 -19.88 5.00 -8.19
CA LEU A 69 -19.44 6.06 -7.27
C LEU A 69 -19.36 7.43 -7.96
N ASP A 70 -19.75 7.51 -9.23
CA ASP A 70 -19.65 8.73 -10.05
C ASP A 70 -20.56 9.87 -9.56
N HIS A 71 -21.50 9.62 -8.66
CA HIS A 71 -22.31 10.66 -8.03
C HIS A 71 -21.71 11.18 -6.72
N LEU A 72 -20.70 10.51 -6.16
CA LEU A 72 -20.10 10.86 -4.88
C LEU A 72 -18.93 11.85 -5.05
N PRO A 73 -18.71 12.74 -4.06
CA PRO A 73 -17.47 13.50 -3.95
C PRO A 73 -16.25 12.58 -3.87
N ARG A 74 -15.15 12.99 -4.50
CA ARG A 74 -13.88 12.24 -4.50
C ARG A 74 -12.94 12.72 -3.41
N LEU A 75 -12.30 11.77 -2.74
CA LEU A 75 -11.15 12.02 -1.88
C LEU A 75 -9.97 11.17 -2.34
N LEU A 76 -8.93 11.80 -2.85
CA LEU A 76 -7.65 11.17 -3.10
C LEU A 76 -6.73 11.46 -1.92
N VAL A 77 -6.29 10.41 -1.24
CA VAL A 77 -5.27 10.49 -0.19
C VAL A 77 -3.93 10.06 -0.79
N ALA A 78 -2.87 10.84 -0.57
CA ALA A 78 -1.52 10.52 -0.99
C ALA A 78 -0.62 10.35 0.24
N GLY A 79 0.02 9.19 0.39
CA GLY A 79 0.95 8.95 1.47
C GLY A 79 1.16 7.47 1.79
N ARG A 80 1.60 7.21 3.02
CA ARG A 80 2.07 5.91 3.50
C ARG A 80 0.93 4.95 3.81
N VAL A 81 1.11 3.71 3.35
CA VAL A 81 0.50 2.51 3.91
C VAL A 81 1.59 1.63 4.51
N SER A 82 1.30 0.99 5.64
CA SER A 82 2.20 0.02 6.27
C SER A 82 1.44 -1.20 6.77
N VAL A 83 2.19 -2.27 7.04
CA VAL A 83 1.75 -3.35 7.93
C VAL A 83 2.31 -3.09 9.31
N ASP A 84 1.44 -2.99 10.31
CA ASP A 84 1.81 -2.75 11.69
C ASP A 84 1.70 -4.06 12.47
N PHE A 85 2.77 -4.44 13.17
CA PHE A 85 2.78 -5.52 14.15
C PHE A 85 2.55 -4.93 15.54
N LEU A 86 1.36 -5.16 16.09
CA LEU A 86 0.92 -4.64 17.37
C LEU A 86 1.27 -5.63 18.49
N CYS A 87 2.32 -5.33 19.25
CA CYS A 87 2.80 -6.15 20.36
C CYS A 87 2.22 -5.61 21.68
N ARG A 88 1.33 -6.36 22.33
CA ARG A 88 0.82 -5.99 23.66
C ARG A 88 1.70 -6.57 24.77
N VAL A 89 2.23 -5.70 25.62
CA VAL A 89 3.16 -6.06 26.71
C VAL A 89 2.71 -5.41 28.01
N ASP A 90 3.15 -5.94 29.15
CA ASP A 90 2.86 -5.30 30.44
C ASP A 90 3.61 -3.98 30.60
N VAL A 91 4.88 -3.97 30.21
CA VAL A 91 5.82 -2.83 30.26
C VAL A 91 6.77 -2.87 29.07
N LEU A 92 7.25 -1.70 28.63
CA LEU A 92 8.27 -1.61 27.59
C LEU A 92 9.56 -2.36 28.03
N PRO A 93 10.15 -3.22 27.16
CA PRO A 93 11.37 -3.91 27.49
C PRO A 93 12.55 -2.94 27.58
N HIS A 94 13.49 -3.20 28.48
CA HIS A 94 14.79 -2.56 28.49
C HIS A 94 15.71 -3.17 27.43
N ARG A 95 16.88 -2.55 27.23
CA ARG A 95 17.92 -3.10 26.37
C ARG A 95 18.26 -4.52 26.82
N ASP A 96 18.35 -5.42 25.85
CA ASP A 96 18.71 -6.84 26.02
C ASP A 96 17.67 -7.70 26.76
N ASP A 97 16.50 -7.15 27.12
CA ASP A 97 15.41 -7.93 27.69
C ASP A 97 14.81 -8.90 26.67
N ARG A 98 14.46 -10.09 27.16
CA ARG A 98 13.53 -11.00 26.47
C ARG A 98 12.23 -11.07 27.25
N ILE A 99 11.19 -10.41 26.73
CA ILE A 99 9.84 -10.45 27.30
C ILE A 99 8.89 -11.26 26.42
N THR A 100 7.75 -11.67 27.01
CA THR A 100 6.66 -12.34 26.29
C THR A 100 5.52 -11.35 26.11
N ALA A 101 5.08 -11.14 24.88
CA ALA A 101 3.88 -10.37 24.60
C ALA A 101 2.62 -11.20 24.92
N SER A 102 1.57 -10.56 25.43
CA SER A 102 0.27 -11.20 25.60
C SER A 102 -0.39 -11.51 24.25
N HIS A 103 -0.23 -10.61 23.28
CA HIS A 103 -0.70 -10.77 21.91
C HIS A 103 0.22 -10.05 20.92
N ILE A 104 0.34 -10.60 19.72
CA ILE A 104 0.98 -9.95 18.56
C ILE A 104 -0.01 -10.02 17.40
N ASP A 105 -0.58 -8.88 17.03
CA ASP A 105 -1.56 -8.76 15.95
C ASP A 105 -0.95 -8.08 14.73
N LYS A 106 -1.43 -8.45 13.54
CA LYS A 106 -1.12 -7.76 12.29
C LYS A 106 -2.26 -6.81 11.93
N ALA A 107 -1.95 -5.54 11.71
CA ALA A 107 -2.92 -4.50 11.36
C ALA A 107 -2.49 -3.67 10.15
N LEU A 108 -3.46 -3.03 9.50
CA LEU A 108 -3.20 -2.04 8.46
C LEU A 108 -2.83 -0.73 9.15
N GLY A 109 -1.69 -0.16 8.77
CA GLY A 109 -1.19 1.09 9.32
C GLY A 109 -0.84 2.10 8.25
N GLY A 110 -0.19 3.19 8.68
CA GLY A 110 0.15 4.33 7.84
C GLY A 110 -0.86 5.47 8.00
N PRO A 111 -0.40 6.71 8.25
CA PRO A 111 -1.31 7.85 8.46
C PRO A 111 -2.26 8.11 7.29
N ALA A 112 -1.80 7.95 6.04
CA ALA A 112 -2.66 8.09 4.86
C ALA A 112 -3.70 6.96 4.76
N ALA A 113 -3.30 5.72 5.00
CA ALA A 113 -4.23 4.59 5.01
C ALA A 113 -5.32 4.75 6.09
N ASN A 114 -4.93 5.18 7.30
CA ASN A 114 -5.88 5.45 8.39
C ASN A 114 -6.91 6.52 8.02
N LEU A 115 -6.47 7.61 7.39
CA LEU A 115 -7.38 8.66 6.93
C LEU A 115 -8.31 8.17 5.84
N ALA A 116 -7.78 7.44 4.85
CA ALA A 116 -8.58 6.90 3.76
C ALA A 116 -9.67 5.94 4.28
N VAL A 117 -9.31 5.03 5.18
CA VAL A 117 -10.26 4.09 5.80
C VAL A 117 -11.31 4.82 6.62
N ALA A 118 -10.90 5.80 7.43
CA ALA A 118 -11.85 6.61 8.21
C ALA A 118 -12.82 7.38 7.29
N ALA A 119 -12.33 7.95 6.20
CA ALA A 119 -13.15 8.68 5.23
C ALA A 119 -14.14 7.75 4.50
N ALA A 120 -13.70 6.54 4.12
CA ALA A 120 -14.58 5.55 3.48
C ALA A 120 -15.70 5.08 4.43
N GLY A 121 -15.44 5.09 5.75
CA GLY A 121 -16.40 4.70 6.77
C GLY A 121 -17.48 5.73 7.12
N ILE A 122 -17.41 6.97 6.61
CA ILE A 122 -18.37 8.04 6.97
C ILE A 122 -19.82 7.68 6.60
N GLY A 123 -20.03 6.96 5.48
CA GLY A 123 -21.35 6.49 5.06
C GLY A 123 -22.33 7.61 4.68
N ALA A 124 -23.58 7.25 4.40
CA ALA A 124 -24.61 8.21 4.00
C ALA A 124 -24.96 9.20 5.14
N PRO A 125 -25.31 10.47 4.82
CA PRO A 125 -25.41 11.08 3.49
C PRO A 125 -24.09 11.64 2.96
N TYR A 126 -22.98 11.48 3.68
CA TYR A 126 -21.68 12.07 3.37
C TYR A 126 -20.70 11.04 2.80
N ALA A 127 -21.21 10.05 2.07
CA ALA A 127 -20.40 8.98 1.50
C ALA A 127 -19.41 9.56 0.48
N LEU A 128 -18.20 9.02 0.46
CA LEU A 128 -17.10 9.48 -0.39
C LEU A 128 -16.60 8.36 -1.29
N ASP A 129 -16.16 8.73 -2.49
CA ASP A 129 -15.34 7.88 -3.34
C ASP A 129 -13.87 8.07 -2.95
N VAL A 130 -13.32 7.09 -2.20
CA VAL A 130 -12.01 7.22 -1.56
C VAL A 130 -10.94 6.43 -2.30
N GLU A 131 -9.92 7.13 -2.74
CA GLU A 131 -8.73 6.60 -3.39
C GLU A 131 -7.48 6.86 -2.52
N LEU A 132 -6.54 5.91 -2.50
CA LEU A 132 -5.25 6.03 -1.79
C LEU A 132 -4.09 5.83 -2.76
N ALA A 133 -3.43 6.91 -3.15
CA ALA A 133 -2.17 6.88 -3.88
C ALA A 133 -1.00 6.60 -2.92
N THR A 134 -0.33 5.46 -3.14
CA THR A 134 0.74 5.01 -2.25
C THR A 134 1.80 4.18 -2.95
N ALA A 135 2.93 3.94 -2.26
CA ALA A 135 3.96 3.03 -2.72
C ALA A 135 3.69 1.62 -2.16
N VAL A 136 3.78 0.62 -3.04
CA VAL A 136 3.61 -0.79 -2.68
C VAL A 136 4.74 -1.64 -3.27
N GLY A 137 5.00 -2.79 -2.67
CA GLY A 137 5.95 -3.77 -3.16
C GLY A 137 5.31 -4.90 -3.98
N GLN A 138 6.09 -5.95 -4.23
CA GLN A 138 5.65 -7.21 -4.84
C GLN A 138 5.81 -8.37 -3.84
N ASP A 139 5.31 -8.15 -2.64
CA ASP A 139 5.37 -9.04 -1.48
C ASP A 139 3.97 -9.39 -0.94
N PRO A 140 3.84 -10.46 -0.15
CA PRO A 140 2.56 -10.87 0.43
C PRO A 140 1.88 -9.77 1.26
N GLU A 141 2.67 -8.93 1.94
CA GLU A 141 2.17 -7.83 2.75
C GLU A 141 1.51 -6.74 1.90
N SER A 142 2.09 -6.40 0.74
CA SER A 142 1.45 -5.49 -0.22
C SER A 142 0.14 -6.06 -0.74
N ASP A 143 0.12 -7.33 -1.13
CA ASP A 143 -1.10 -8.00 -1.59
C ASP A 143 -2.20 -7.99 -0.51
N TRP A 144 -1.81 -8.30 0.73
CA TRP A 144 -2.72 -8.29 1.88
C TRP A 144 -3.27 -6.89 2.16
N ALA A 145 -2.41 -5.87 2.16
CA ALA A 145 -2.81 -4.49 2.43
C ALA A 145 -3.77 -3.95 1.36
N LEU A 146 -3.50 -4.22 0.08
CA LEU A 146 -4.41 -3.85 -1.01
C LEU A 146 -5.78 -4.54 -0.87
N GLY A 147 -5.80 -5.81 -0.46
CA GLY A 147 -7.04 -6.54 -0.18
C GLY A 147 -7.80 -5.99 1.02
N ALA A 148 -7.08 -5.63 2.10
CA ALA A 148 -7.67 -5.03 3.30
C ALA A 148 -8.30 -3.66 3.01
N LEU A 149 -7.57 -2.79 2.29
CA LEU A 149 -8.07 -1.48 1.84
C LEU A 149 -9.35 -1.62 1.00
N SER A 150 -9.34 -2.53 0.02
CA SER A 150 -10.49 -2.75 -0.85
C SER A 150 -11.73 -3.23 -0.08
N LYS A 151 -11.56 -4.09 0.93
CA LYS A 151 -12.67 -4.54 1.80
C LYS A 151 -13.24 -3.41 2.65
N LEU A 152 -12.42 -2.42 2.98
CA LEU A 152 -12.79 -1.23 3.74
C LEU A 152 -13.29 -0.08 2.86
N GLY A 153 -13.53 -0.33 1.56
CA GLY A 153 -14.06 0.69 0.64
C GLY A 153 -13.03 1.69 0.14
N VAL A 154 -11.73 1.43 0.32
CA VAL A 154 -10.65 2.29 -0.17
C VAL A 154 -10.04 1.68 -1.44
N HIS A 155 -10.04 2.46 -2.53
CA HIS A 155 -9.36 2.07 -3.76
C HIS A 155 -7.89 2.48 -3.70
N ALA A 156 -6.99 1.51 -3.55
CA ALA A 156 -5.56 1.78 -3.59
C ALA A 156 -5.04 1.97 -5.03
N LEU A 157 -4.23 3.01 -5.24
CA LEU A 157 -3.54 3.35 -6.49
C LEU A 157 -2.02 3.15 -6.28
N PRO A 158 -1.46 2.01 -6.73
CA PRO A 158 -0.02 1.75 -6.71
C PRO A 158 0.74 2.71 -7.64
N ILE A 159 1.25 3.81 -7.11
CA ILE A 159 1.93 4.85 -7.92
C ILE A 159 3.47 4.73 -7.87
N ARG A 160 4.01 3.88 -6.98
CA ARG A 160 5.45 3.67 -6.86
C ARG A 160 5.75 2.26 -6.36
N ASN A 161 6.83 1.67 -6.86
CA ASN A 161 7.41 0.47 -6.23
C ASN A 161 8.34 0.90 -5.10
N THR A 162 8.25 0.27 -3.93
CA THR A 162 9.16 0.56 -2.82
C THR A 162 10.60 0.14 -3.13
N PRO A 163 11.64 0.75 -2.50
CA PRO A 163 13.05 0.45 -2.80
C PRO A 163 13.41 -1.03 -2.64
N ASN A 164 12.88 -1.67 -1.60
CA ASN A 164 13.09 -3.09 -1.31
C ASN A 164 12.03 -4.00 -1.93
N ASN A 165 11.17 -3.44 -2.79
CA ASN A 165 10.05 -4.13 -3.42
C ASN A 165 9.14 -4.88 -2.43
N ARG A 166 9.00 -4.34 -1.20
CA ARG A 166 8.13 -4.81 -0.13
C ARG A 166 7.36 -3.69 0.55
N LEU A 167 6.21 -3.96 1.17
CA LEU A 167 5.47 -2.94 1.91
C LEU A 167 6.26 -2.48 3.15
N SER A 168 6.12 -1.20 3.49
CA SER A 168 6.68 -0.65 4.72
C SER A 168 6.06 -1.34 5.94
N GLN A 169 6.87 -1.62 6.95
CA GLN A 169 6.42 -2.22 8.20
C GLN A 169 6.65 -1.30 9.39
N ALA A 170 5.82 -1.49 10.41
CA ALA A 170 6.04 -0.91 11.72
C ALA A 170 5.85 -1.94 12.83
N ILE A 171 6.58 -1.75 13.93
CA ILE A 171 6.37 -2.45 15.19
C ILE A 171 5.80 -1.43 16.16
N VAL A 172 4.64 -1.74 16.73
CA VAL A 172 3.96 -0.91 17.72
C VAL A 172 3.88 -1.69 19.01
N ILE A 173 4.66 -1.28 20.00
CA ILE A 173 4.61 -1.85 21.34
C ILE A 173 3.57 -1.06 22.13
N ILE A 174 2.57 -1.75 22.68
CA ILE A 174 1.47 -1.17 23.44
C ILE A 174 1.56 -1.72 24.86
N GLU A 175 1.82 -0.84 25.81
CA GLU A 175 1.87 -1.15 27.24
C GLU A 175 0.45 -1.24 27.84
N ARG A 176 0.32 -1.85 29.03
CA ARG A 176 -0.98 -1.99 29.71
C ARG A 176 -1.65 -0.65 30.04
N ASN A 177 -0.86 0.40 30.26
CA ASN A 177 -1.34 1.77 30.49
C ASN A 177 -1.81 2.48 29.20
N GLY A 178 -1.67 1.85 28.04
CA GLY A 178 -2.04 2.40 26.74
C GLY A 178 -0.96 3.21 26.03
N SER A 179 0.21 3.43 26.67
CA SER A 179 1.38 4.04 26.06
C SER A 179 1.88 3.22 24.87
N ARG A 180 2.45 3.92 23.89
CA ARG A 180 2.87 3.31 22.62
C ARG A 180 4.28 3.72 22.26
N THR A 181 5.10 2.75 21.90
CA THR A 181 6.38 2.94 21.23
C THR A 181 6.27 2.41 19.81
N ILE A 182 6.60 3.25 18.83
CA ILE A 182 6.44 2.93 17.42
C ILE A 182 7.82 2.94 16.76
N ILE A 183 8.16 1.86 16.08
CA ILE A 183 9.35 1.72 15.25
C ILE A 183 8.84 1.52 13.83
N SER A 184 9.20 2.38 12.89
CA SER A 184 8.71 2.31 11.51
C SER A 184 9.84 2.37 10.51
N GLU A 185 9.67 1.67 9.40
CA GLU A 185 10.57 1.79 8.26
C GLU A 185 10.44 3.17 7.58
N PRO A 186 11.50 3.67 6.93
CA PRO A 186 11.41 4.88 6.12
C PRO A 186 10.41 4.67 4.98
N PHE A 187 9.72 5.75 4.61
CA PHE A 187 8.83 5.81 3.45
C PHE A 187 8.99 7.18 2.82
N GLU A 188 9.17 7.20 1.51
CA GLU A 188 9.26 8.41 0.72
C GLU A 188 8.35 8.28 -0.49
N LEU A 189 7.60 9.36 -0.72
CA LEU A 189 6.81 9.56 -1.91
C LEU A 189 7.11 10.95 -2.42
N GLY A 190 7.50 11.05 -3.69
CA GLY A 190 7.86 12.31 -4.34
C GLY A 190 6.78 12.83 -5.27
N GLU A 191 6.94 14.08 -5.70
CA GLU A 191 6.07 14.73 -6.69
C GLU A 191 5.91 13.93 -7.99
N VAL A 192 7.03 13.41 -8.51
CA VAL A 192 7.08 12.68 -9.77
C VAL A 192 6.25 11.40 -9.68
N ASP A 193 6.14 10.79 -8.50
CA ASP A 193 5.37 9.57 -8.33
C ASP A 193 3.87 9.82 -8.53
N LEU A 194 3.34 10.93 -8.00
CA LEU A 194 1.94 11.31 -8.20
C LEU A 194 1.68 11.72 -9.65
N THR A 195 2.47 12.63 -10.19
CA THR A 195 2.22 13.23 -11.52
C THR A 195 2.51 12.30 -12.69
N ALA A 196 3.49 11.39 -12.58
CA ALA A 196 3.83 10.46 -13.65
C ALA A 196 2.90 9.24 -13.71
N ASN A 197 2.18 8.93 -12.62
CA ASN A 197 1.37 7.72 -12.52
C ASN A 197 -0.13 8.00 -12.34
N LEU A 198 -0.52 9.27 -12.13
CA LEU A 198 -1.90 9.70 -12.12
C LEU A 198 -2.13 10.66 -13.29
N ASP A 199 -3.01 10.26 -14.21
CA ASP A 199 -3.50 11.14 -15.25
C ASP A 199 -4.56 12.06 -14.66
N ILE A 200 -4.14 13.25 -14.21
CA ILE A 200 -5.00 14.23 -13.54
C ILE A 200 -5.88 14.90 -14.60
N GLN A 201 -7.08 14.36 -14.77
CA GLN A 201 -8.10 14.93 -15.65
C GLN A 201 -8.96 15.96 -14.90
N PRO A 202 -9.54 16.95 -15.61
CA PRO A 202 -10.50 17.88 -15.03
C PRO A 202 -11.65 17.11 -14.35
N GLU A 203 -11.89 17.42 -13.08
CA GLU A 203 -12.92 16.74 -12.29
C GLU A 203 -14.14 17.65 -12.11
N GLN A 204 -15.30 17.15 -12.54
CA GLN A 204 -16.57 17.90 -12.49
C GLN A 204 -17.25 17.76 -11.13
N ARG A 205 -16.87 16.74 -10.36
CA ARG A 205 -17.41 16.49 -9.01
C ARG A 205 -16.61 17.25 -7.97
N PRO A 206 -17.19 17.49 -6.77
CA PRO A 206 -16.38 17.94 -5.64
C PRO A 206 -15.26 16.94 -5.37
N ALA A 207 -14.01 17.40 -5.47
CA ALA A 207 -12.84 16.54 -5.34
C ALA A 207 -11.79 17.17 -4.44
N CYS A 208 -11.20 16.34 -3.57
CA CYS A 208 -10.17 16.78 -2.64
C CYS A 208 -8.94 15.87 -2.71
N LEU A 209 -7.76 16.49 -2.77
CA LEU A 209 -6.47 15.84 -2.56
C LEU A 209 -6.02 16.09 -1.11
N HIS A 210 -5.79 15.02 -0.38
CA HIS A 210 -5.13 15.05 0.92
C HIS A 210 -3.71 14.52 0.79
N ILE A 211 -2.73 15.29 1.25
CA ILE A 211 -1.32 14.87 1.29
C ILE A 211 -0.91 14.67 2.74
N GLU A 212 -0.38 13.48 3.04
CA GLU A 212 0.23 13.20 4.34
C GLU A 212 1.40 14.16 4.61
N GLY A 213 1.40 14.78 5.80
CA GLY A 213 2.19 15.97 6.12
C GLY A 213 3.68 15.92 5.84
N PHE A 214 4.33 14.78 6.06
CA PHE A 214 5.77 14.62 5.85
C PHE A 214 6.19 14.77 4.37
N HIS A 215 5.23 14.74 3.45
CA HIS A 215 5.47 14.86 2.01
C HIS A 215 4.99 16.20 1.43
N TYR A 216 4.53 17.14 2.27
CA TYR A 216 3.97 18.39 1.75
C TYR A 216 4.98 19.20 0.93
N GLU A 217 6.17 19.45 1.49
CA GLU A 217 7.19 20.27 0.83
C GLU A 217 7.59 19.67 -0.52
N THR A 218 7.75 18.34 -0.56
CA THR A 218 8.10 17.58 -1.77
C THR A 218 6.95 17.43 -2.76
N MET A 219 5.73 17.85 -2.44
CA MET A 219 4.54 17.70 -3.30
C MET A 219 3.91 19.03 -3.73
N THR A 220 4.55 20.16 -3.41
CA THR A 220 4.02 21.51 -3.68
C THR A 220 3.64 21.73 -5.16
N ALA A 221 4.46 21.27 -6.11
CA ALA A 221 4.16 21.47 -7.53
C ALA A 221 3.08 20.52 -8.08
N SER A 222 2.85 19.36 -7.44
CA SER A 222 1.66 18.54 -7.72
C SER A 222 0.37 19.27 -7.35
N ILE A 223 0.35 20.02 -6.25
CA ILE A 223 -0.84 20.73 -5.76
C ILE A 223 -1.37 21.72 -6.81
N ALA A 224 -0.48 22.49 -7.44
CA ALA A 224 -0.87 23.43 -8.49
C ALA A 224 -1.57 22.73 -9.66
N ARG A 225 -1.07 21.55 -10.06
CA ARG A 225 -1.63 20.74 -11.14
C ARG A 225 -3.02 20.20 -10.79
N PHE A 226 -3.22 19.77 -9.55
CA PHE A 226 -4.53 19.37 -9.04
C PHE A 226 -5.51 20.54 -8.97
N HIS A 227 -5.08 21.73 -8.55
CA HIS A 227 -5.91 22.94 -8.55
C HIS A 227 -6.37 23.32 -9.96
N GLN A 228 -5.47 23.26 -10.96
CA GLN A 228 -5.81 23.51 -12.37
C GLN A 228 -6.85 22.51 -12.90
N ALA A 229 -6.88 21.29 -12.37
CA ALA A 229 -7.87 20.27 -12.69
C ALA A 229 -9.17 20.37 -11.87
N GLY A 230 -9.35 21.41 -11.05
CA GLY A 230 -10.55 21.66 -10.26
C GLY A 230 -10.56 21.03 -8.86
N TRP A 231 -9.47 20.41 -8.41
CA TRP A 231 -9.40 19.78 -7.10
C TRP A 231 -9.07 20.78 -5.99
N LYS A 232 -9.64 20.57 -4.80
CA LYS A 232 -9.19 21.23 -3.57
C LYS A 232 -8.04 20.45 -2.95
N ALA A 233 -6.87 21.06 -2.74
CA ALA A 233 -5.77 20.41 -2.01
C ALA A 233 -5.73 20.84 -0.54
N ARG A 234 -5.48 19.89 0.36
CA ARG A 234 -5.32 20.10 1.80
C ARG A 234 -4.12 19.33 2.34
N PRO A 235 -3.07 20.02 2.83
CA PRO A 235 -2.02 19.36 3.60
C PRO A 235 -2.43 19.18 5.05
N ARG A 236 -1.87 18.18 5.73
CA ARG A 236 -1.95 18.06 7.20
C ARG A 236 -0.56 17.95 7.79
N THR A 237 -0.11 19.00 8.46
CA THR A 237 1.07 18.94 9.33
C THR A 237 0.73 18.10 10.56
N LEU A 238 1.29 16.88 10.68
CA LEU A 238 1.34 16.20 11.97
C LEU A 238 2.29 17.00 12.86
N GLY A 239 1.86 17.32 14.09
CA GLY A 239 2.58 18.16 15.02
C GLY A 239 4.03 17.72 15.20
N HIS A 240 4.95 18.45 14.56
CA HIS A 240 6.36 18.39 14.87
C HIS A 240 6.53 18.89 16.31
N ARG A 241 6.96 18.00 17.23
CA ARG A 241 7.89 18.47 18.26
C ARG A 241 9.20 18.68 17.52
N HIS A 242 9.46 19.92 17.11
CA HIS A 242 10.83 20.33 16.80
C HIS A 242 11.68 20.03 18.02
N HIS A 243 12.60 19.07 17.92
CA HIS A 243 13.81 19.14 18.73
C HIS A 243 14.60 20.32 18.17
N PRO A 244 14.85 21.39 18.93
CA PRO A 244 15.81 22.39 18.50
C PRO A 244 17.17 21.67 18.47
N GLY A 245 17.81 21.68 17.29
CA GLY A 245 19.20 21.26 17.17
C GLY A 245 20.09 22.10 18.10
N PRO A 246 21.27 21.58 18.50
CA PRO A 246 22.15 22.29 19.41
C PRO A 246 22.54 23.63 18.78
N GLN A 247 22.27 24.73 19.50
CA GLN A 247 22.82 26.03 19.16
C GLN A 247 24.34 25.93 19.28
N SER A 248 25.06 26.13 18.17
CA SER A 248 26.50 26.35 18.20
C SER A 248 26.78 27.62 19.01
N PRO A 249 27.68 27.58 20.00
CA PRO A 249 28.10 28.80 20.68
C PRO A 249 28.98 29.62 19.74
N VAL A 250 28.75 30.94 19.80
CA VAL A 250 29.56 32.00 19.18
C VAL A 250 30.97 31.97 19.75
#